data_AF-A0A4V1SER8-F1
#
_entry.id   AF-A0A4V1SER8-F1
#
_cell.length_a   1.000
_cell.length_b   1.000
_cell.length_c   1.000
_cell.angle_alpha   90.00
_cell.angle_beta   90.00
_cell.angle_gamma   90.00
#
_symmetry.space_group_name_H-M   'P 1'
#
loop_
_entity.id
_entity.type
_entity.pdbx_description
1 polymer ?
#
loop_
_entity_poly.entity_id
_entity_poly.type
_entity_poly.pdbx_seq_one_letter_code
_entity_poly.pdbx_strand_id
1 'polypeptide(L)'
;MNYAKRMGIPYLVHQDEGHPFEHRLPAILAHPSDVTLYLEWDVRVADDAPDVFPLPDDADIVLTPHTDLPHGEWLRQRVEGLEMPWHIIGVMLGRRSAFEKIHDHFPGCRAAAATLPTEAARYEGAILLAIQRAGLRVADLPSGLHKFARRHHRAAFLHFEGDTKARLRGKKPVMTCGWTE
;
A
#
# COMPACT_ATOMS: atom_id res chain seq x y z
N MET A 1 11.89 8.67 7.29
CA MET A 1 13.09 9.34 6.73
C MET A 1 14.37 8.54 6.94
N ASN A 2 14.64 8.00 8.15
CA ASN A 2 15.88 7.25 8.42
C ASN A 2 16.05 5.95 7.60
N TYR A 3 14.95 5.25 7.27
CA TYR A 3 14.99 3.98 6.52
C TYR A 3 15.69 4.09 5.15
N ALA A 4 15.15 4.88 4.20
CA ALA A 4 15.72 4.99 2.86
C ALA A 4 17.20 5.45 2.87
N LYS A 5 17.52 6.41 3.76
CA LYS A 5 18.89 6.89 3.99
C LYS A 5 19.82 5.80 4.55
N ARG A 6 19.37 4.96 5.49
CA ARG A 6 20.13 3.82 6.01
C ARG A 6 20.35 2.75 4.94
N MET A 7 19.35 2.53 4.09
CA MET A 7 19.39 1.52 3.03
C MET A 7 20.12 1.99 1.76
N GLY A 8 20.44 3.28 1.63
CA GLY A 8 21.09 3.84 0.44
C GLY A 8 20.20 3.83 -0.82
N ILE A 9 18.87 3.75 -0.67
CA ILE A 9 17.94 3.63 -1.79
C ILE A 9 17.37 5.00 -2.21
N PRO A 10 17.14 5.23 -3.52
CA PRO A 10 16.36 6.37 -4.01
C PRO A 10 14.95 6.39 -3.42
N TYR A 11 14.35 7.56 -3.38
CA TYR A 11 13.00 7.77 -2.85
C TYR A 11 12.33 8.95 -3.62
N LEU A 12 11.00 9.05 -3.79
CA LEU A 12 10.26 10.29 -4.22
C LEU A 12 9.05 10.72 -3.33
N VAL A 13 9.01 11.96 -2.82
CA VAL A 13 7.86 12.54 -2.10
C VAL A 13 6.84 13.00 -3.14
N HIS A 14 5.64 12.46 -3.08
CA HIS A 14 4.51 12.96 -3.85
C HIS A 14 3.57 13.74 -2.93
N GLN A 15 3.25 14.99 -3.27
CA GLN A 15 2.26 15.77 -2.53
C GLN A 15 0.92 15.68 -3.24
N ASP A 16 -0.13 15.32 -2.51
CA ASP A 16 -1.49 15.25 -3.05
C ASP A 16 -2.00 16.65 -3.41
N GLU A 17 -2.28 16.87 -4.70
CA GLU A 17 -2.80 18.12 -5.26
C GLU A 17 -4.33 18.29 -5.06
N GLY A 18 -5.02 17.32 -4.46
CA GLY A 18 -6.43 17.41 -4.09
C GLY A 18 -7.31 16.23 -4.52
N HIS A 19 -6.71 15.10 -4.94
CA HIS A 19 -7.43 13.90 -5.38
C HIS A 19 -7.08 12.75 -4.44
N PRO A 20 -7.96 12.32 -3.53
CA PRO A 20 -7.55 11.62 -2.30
C PRO A 20 -6.89 10.23 -2.50
N PHE A 21 -7.06 9.58 -3.67
CA PHE A 21 -6.50 8.25 -3.94
C PHE A 21 -6.02 8.00 -5.37
N GLU A 22 -6.61 8.62 -6.40
CA GLU A 22 -6.37 8.25 -7.82
C GLU A 22 -4.95 8.56 -8.33
N HIS A 23 -4.25 9.52 -7.70
CA HIS A 23 -2.87 9.89 -8.05
C HIS A 23 -1.82 8.82 -7.68
N ARG A 24 -2.15 7.86 -6.80
CA ARG A 24 -1.14 6.98 -6.17
C ARG A 24 -0.39 6.10 -7.16
N LEU A 25 -1.10 5.45 -8.10
CA LEU A 25 -0.45 4.62 -9.13
C LEU A 25 0.41 5.45 -10.08
N PRO A 26 -0.06 6.58 -10.66
CA PRO A 26 0.80 7.51 -11.39
C PRO A 26 2.05 7.96 -10.59
N ALA A 27 1.90 8.26 -9.29
CA ALA A 27 3.01 8.67 -8.44
C ALA A 27 4.05 7.55 -8.22
N ILE A 28 3.60 6.30 -8.06
CA ILE A 28 4.49 5.12 -8.01
C ILE A 28 5.19 4.93 -9.36
N LEU A 29 4.47 5.07 -10.48
CA LEU A 29 5.00 4.92 -11.83
C LEU A 29 5.91 6.06 -12.29
N ALA A 30 5.89 7.21 -11.60
CA ALA A 30 6.87 8.28 -11.77
C ALA A 30 8.22 7.95 -11.10
N HIS A 31 8.29 6.93 -10.23
CA HIS A 31 9.55 6.49 -9.63
C HIS A 31 10.43 5.76 -10.66
N PRO A 32 11.74 6.07 -10.75
CA PRO A 32 12.61 5.50 -11.78
C PRO A 32 13.07 4.06 -11.49
N SER A 33 12.88 3.54 -10.28
CA SER A 33 13.35 2.21 -9.88
C SER A 33 12.44 1.08 -10.37
N ASP A 34 13.04 0.02 -10.91
CA ASP A 34 12.36 -1.21 -11.35
C ASP A 34 11.58 -1.92 -10.24
N VAL A 35 12.00 -1.74 -8.99
CA VAL A 35 11.28 -2.19 -7.79
C VAL A 35 11.06 -0.99 -6.89
N THR A 36 9.81 -0.78 -6.47
CA THR A 36 9.43 0.38 -5.64
C THR A 36 8.66 -0.08 -4.40
N LEU A 37 9.08 0.42 -3.23
CA LEU A 37 8.36 0.31 -1.96
C LEU A 37 7.47 1.55 -1.79
N TYR A 38 6.17 1.40 -2.04
CA TYR A 38 5.16 2.40 -1.72
C TYR A 38 4.79 2.35 -0.23
N LEU A 39 4.68 3.54 0.37
CA LEU A 39 4.20 3.75 1.73
C LEU A 39 3.13 4.85 1.71
N GLU A 40 1.97 4.60 2.33
CA GLU A 40 0.99 5.66 2.56
C GLU A 40 1.52 6.68 3.59
N TRP A 41 1.08 7.94 3.48
CA TRP A 41 1.54 9.06 4.32
C TRP A 41 1.35 8.86 5.83
N ASP A 42 0.41 8.00 6.23
CA ASP A 42 0.14 7.63 7.62
C ASP A 42 0.78 6.29 8.03
N VAL A 43 1.77 5.79 7.26
CA VAL A 43 2.70 4.74 7.67
C VAL A 43 3.99 5.36 8.21
N ARG A 44 4.39 4.98 9.43
CA ARG A 44 5.72 5.28 9.98
C ARG A 44 6.60 4.05 9.88
N VAL A 45 7.83 4.25 9.39
CA VAL A 45 8.86 3.20 9.39
C VAL A 45 9.72 3.34 10.65
N ALA A 46 9.95 2.23 11.35
CA ALA A 46 10.84 2.19 12.50
C ALA A 46 12.32 2.33 12.09
N ASP A 47 13.16 2.89 12.96
CA ASP A 47 14.58 3.11 12.65
C ASP A 47 15.34 1.79 12.45
N ASP A 48 14.92 0.74 13.15
CA ASP A 48 15.42 -0.64 13.14
C ASP A 48 14.65 -1.58 12.19
N ALA A 49 13.76 -1.07 11.33
CA ALA A 49 13.04 -1.88 10.35
C ALA A 49 14.02 -2.69 9.46
N PRO A 50 13.82 -4.02 9.28
CA PRO A 50 14.69 -4.81 8.43
C PRO A 50 14.59 -4.36 6.98
N ASP A 51 15.58 -4.73 6.15
CA ASP A 51 15.40 -4.61 4.72
C ASP A 51 14.27 -5.53 4.25
N VAL A 52 13.43 -5.01 3.36
CA VAL A 52 12.35 -5.75 2.69
C VAL A 52 12.65 -5.99 1.21
N PHE A 53 13.78 -5.50 0.71
CA PHE A 53 14.29 -5.81 -0.61
C PHE A 53 15.25 -7.03 -0.57
N PRO A 54 15.42 -7.76 -1.69
CA PRO A 54 14.64 -7.67 -2.92
C PRO A 54 13.24 -8.30 -2.77
N LEU A 55 12.41 -8.18 -3.81
CA LEU A 55 11.22 -9.02 -3.98
C LEU A 55 11.61 -10.50 -3.94
N PRO A 56 10.79 -11.40 -3.35
CA PRO A 56 10.90 -12.84 -3.58
C PRO A 56 10.88 -13.15 -5.08
N ASP A 57 11.68 -14.12 -5.51
CA ASP A 57 11.97 -14.35 -6.94
C ASP A 57 10.71 -14.57 -7.80
N ASP A 58 9.69 -15.19 -7.24
CA ASP A 58 8.41 -15.48 -7.88
C ASP A 58 7.28 -14.48 -7.57
N ALA A 59 7.49 -13.48 -6.70
CA ALA A 59 6.49 -12.47 -6.37
C ALA A 59 6.57 -11.28 -7.32
N ASP A 60 5.46 -10.84 -7.91
CA ASP A 60 5.37 -9.60 -8.71
C ASP A 60 5.06 -8.38 -7.82
N ILE A 61 4.36 -8.62 -6.71
CA ILE A 61 4.06 -7.65 -5.67
C ILE A 61 4.00 -8.33 -4.28
N VAL A 62 4.49 -7.65 -3.25
CA VAL A 62 4.32 -8.00 -1.84
C VAL A 62 3.31 -7.05 -1.22
N LEU A 63 2.29 -7.60 -0.56
CA LEU A 63 1.23 -6.86 0.12
C LEU A 63 1.16 -7.25 1.61
N THR A 64 0.56 -6.41 2.44
CA THR A 64 0.35 -6.74 3.85
C THR A 64 -0.94 -7.54 4.05
N PRO A 65 -0.94 -8.75 4.62
CA PRO A 65 -2.16 -9.49 4.93
C PRO A 65 -3.04 -8.77 5.96
N HIS A 66 -4.38 -8.81 5.79
CA HIS A 66 -5.29 -8.20 6.76
C HIS A 66 -5.27 -8.93 8.11
N THR A 67 -4.89 -8.25 9.20
CA THR A 67 -4.65 -8.92 10.50
C THR A 67 -5.92 -9.35 11.26
N ASP A 68 -7.08 -8.81 10.89
CA ASP A 68 -8.40 -9.24 11.38
C ASP A 68 -9.09 -10.02 10.25
N LEU A 69 -8.91 -11.35 10.24
CA LEU A 69 -9.36 -12.19 9.13
C LEU A 69 -10.88 -12.12 8.89
N PRO A 70 -11.76 -12.14 9.92
CA PRO A 70 -13.20 -11.92 9.73
C PRO A 70 -13.54 -10.59 9.06
N HIS A 71 -12.87 -9.50 9.43
CA HIS A 71 -13.12 -8.20 8.79
C HIS A 71 -12.59 -8.15 7.36
N GLY A 72 -11.41 -8.72 7.09
CA GLY A 72 -10.85 -8.81 5.74
C GLY A 72 -11.75 -9.60 4.79
N GLU A 73 -12.27 -10.75 5.24
CA GLU A 73 -13.23 -11.56 4.46
C GLU A 73 -14.56 -10.82 4.24
N TRP A 74 -15.05 -10.08 5.25
CA TRP A 74 -16.24 -9.23 5.12
C TRP A 74 -16.06 -8.10 4.07
N LEU A 75 -14.85 -7.54 3.96
CA LEU A 75 -14.50 -6.57 2.91
C LEU A 75 -14.43 -7.26 1.54
N ARG A 76 -13.74 -8.40 1.44
CA ARG A 76 -13.57 -9.17 0.20
C ARG A 76 -14.90 -9.53 -0.45
N GLN A 77 -15.85 -10.07 0.32
CA GLN A 77 -17.19 -10.46 -0.14
C GLN A 77 -18.04 -9.32 -0.72
N ARG A 78 -17.63 -8.06 -0.55
CA ARG A 78 -18.33 -6.88 -1.09
C ARG A 78 -17.76 -6.38 -2.41
N VAL A 79 -16.59 -6.87 -2.82
CA VAL A 79 -15.98 -6.55 -4.11
C VAL A 79 -16.35 -7.65 -5.11
N GLU A 80 -17.14 -7.29 -6.12
CA GLU A 80 -17.61 -8.25 -7.12
C GLU A 80 -16.44 -8.89 -7.89
N GLY A 81 -16.33 -10.22 -7.82
CA GLY A 81 -15.28 -10.99 -8.48
C GLY A 81 -13.91 -11.00 -7.77
N LEU A 82 -13.79 -10.47 -6.56
CA LEU A 82 -12.54 -10.56 -5.77
C LEU A 82 -12.45 -11.91 -5.05
N GLU A 83 -11.52 -12.76 -5.47
CA GLU A 83 -11.29 -14.11 -4.93
C GLU A 83 -10.08 -14.14 -3.99
N MET A 84 -9.04 -13.34 -4.25
CA MET A 84 -7.86 -13.27 -3.39
C MET A 84 -8.20 -12.72 -1.98
N PRO A 85 -7.48 -13.13 -0.92
CA PRO A 85 -7.65 -12.58 0.41
C PRO A 85 -7.49 -11.05 0.44
N TRP A 86 -8.12 -10.41 1.42
CA TRP A 86 -7.96 -8.97 1.60
C TRP A 86 -6.56 -8.63 2.11
N HIS A 87 -5.92 -7.66 1.46
CA HIS A 87 -4.61 -7.14 1.84
C HIS A 87 -4.66 -5.61 2.00
N ILE A 88 -3.85 -5.10 2.92
CA ILE A 88 -3.67 -3.67 3.17
C ILE A 88 -2.64 -3.12 2.18
N ILE A 89 -3.03 -2.12 1.39
CA ILE A 89 -2.19 -1.50 0.34
C ILE A 89 -1.43 -0.26 0.83
N GLY A 90 -1.53 0.09 2.12
CA GLY A 90 -0.74 1.16 2.74
C GLY A 90 0.77 0.88 2.73
N VAL A 91 1.18 -0.38 2.51
CA VAL A 91 2.57 -0.79 2.25
C VAL A 91 2.55 -1.79 1.10
N MET A 92 3.18 -1.43 -0.02
CA MET A 92 3.32 -2.31 -1.20
C MET A 92 4.75 -2.28 -1.70
N LEU A 93 5.37 -3.45 -1.92
CA LEU A 93 6.64 -3.56 -2.62
C LEU A 93 6.38 -4.28 -3.95
N GLY A 94 6.66 -3.67 -5.09
CA GLY A 94 6.30 -4.26 -6.38
C GLY A 94 7.26 -3.91 -7.51
N ARG A 95 7.26 -4.74 -8.56
CA ARG A 95 7.94 -4.42 -9.82
C ARG A 95 7.20 -3.30 -10.53
N ARG A 96 7.93 -2.45 -11.27
CA ARG A 96 7.35 -1.42 -12.13
C ARG A 96 6.26 -1.98 -13.05
N SER A 97 6.58 -3.08 -13.74
CA SER A 97 5.66 -3.79 -14.64
C SER A 97 4.43 -4.40 -13.95
N ALA A 98 4.47 -4.61 -12.63
CA ALA A 98 3.28 -4.96 -11.86
C ALA A 98 2.38 -3.72 -11.67
N PHE A 99 2.95 -2.58 -11.25
CA PHE A 99 2.21 -1.33 -11.09
C PHE A 99 1.61 -0.80 -12.41
N GLU A 100 2.28 -1.01 -13.54
CA GLU A 100 1.78 -0.65 -14.88
C GLU A 100 0.49 -1.44 -15.19
N LYS A 101 0.51 -2.77 -15.02
CA LYS A 101 -0.70 -3.60 -15.19
C LYS A 101 -1.82 -3.23 -14.20
N ILE A 102 -1.49 -2.93 -12.94
CA ILE A 102 -2.50 -2.48 -11.96
C ILE A 102 -3.14 -1.18 -12.44
N HIS A 103 -2.35 -0.24 -12.97
CA HIS A 103 -2.85 1.03 -13.51
C HIS A 103 -3.81 0.82 -14.70
N ASP A 104 -3.47 -0.06 -15.63
CA ASP A 104 -4.32 -0.39 -16.78
C ASP A 104 -5.66 -1.02 -16.37
N HIS A 105 -5.65 -1.94 -15.38
CA HIS A 105 -6.85 -2.62 -14.92
C HIS A 105 -7.70 -1.82 -13.92
N PHE A 106 -7.10 -0.91 -13.14
CA PHE A 106 -7.75 -0.20 -12.04
C PHE A 106 -9.05 0.55 -12.41
N PRO A 107 -9.15 1.31 -13.52
CA PRO A 107 -10.38 2.00 -13.90
C PRO A 107 -11.59 1.07 -14.02
N GLY A 108 -11.40 -0.12 -14.61
CA GLY A 108 -12.43 -1.14 -14.78
C GLY A 108 -12.79 -1.92 -13.50
N CYS A 109 -12.09 -1.67 -12.39
CA CYS A 109 -12.31 -2.32 -11.10
C CYS A 109 -13.10 -1.45 -10.11
N ARG A 110 -13.19 -0.13 -10.34
CA ARG A 110 -13.83 0.84 -9.43
C ARG A 110 -15.31 0.52 -9.15
N ALA A 111 -16.06 0.10 -10.16
CA ALA A 111 -17.49 -0.20 -10.02
C ALA A 111 -17.75 -1.40 -9.09
N ALA A 112 -16.94 -2.46 -9.22
CA ALA A 112 -17.06 -3.67 -8.41
C ALA A 112 -16.83 -3.42 -6.91
N ALA A 113 -16.04 -2.40 -6.55
CA ALA A 113 -15.76 -2.03 -5.17
C ALA A 113 -16.71 -0.97 -4.58
N ALA A 114 -17.63 -0.40 -5.39
CA ALA A 114 -18.41 0.79 -5.02
C ALA A 114 -19.33 0.62 -3.79
N THR A 115 -19.70 -0.61 -3.46
CA THR A 115 -20.55 -0.97 -2.31
C THR A 115 -19.84 -0.82 -0.96
N LEU A 116 -18.51 -0.68 -0.95
CA LEU A 116 -17.71 -0.61 0.28
C LEU A 116 -18.00 0.68 1.08
N PRO A 117 -17.88 0.63 2.42
CA PRO A 117 -18.41 1.67 3.31
C PRO A 117 -17.60 2.97 3.31
N THR A 118 -16.32 2.92 2.95
CA THR A 118 -15.42 4.08 2.96
C THR A 118 -14.70 4.23 1.61
N GLU A 119 -14.33 5.46 1.27
CA GLU A 119 -13.58 5.73 0.04
C GLU A 119 -12.24 5.00 -0.02
N ALA A 120 -11.53 4.92 1.12
CA ALA A 120 -10.30 4.16 1.25
C ALA A 120 -10.51 2.66 0.97
N ALA A 121 -11.57 2.05 1.52
CA ALA A 121 -11.90 0.66 1.25
C ALA A 121 -12.30 0.44 -0.22
N ARG A 122 -13.06 1.36 -0.83
CA ARG A 122 -13.40 1.30 -2.27
C ARG A 122 -12.14 1.32 -3.13
N TYR A 123 -11.19 2.18 -2.80
CA TYR A 123 -9.92 2.27 -3.51
C TYR A 123 -9.08 1.00 -3.32
N GLU A 124 -8.91 0.54 -2.08
CA GLU A 124 -8.18 -0.70 -1.76
C GLU A 124 -8.78 -1.92 -2.46
N GLY A 125 -10.11 -2.10 -2.39
CA GLY A 125 -10.81 -3.19 -3.08
C GLY A 125 -10.67 -3.15 -4.60
N ALA A 126 -10.68 -1.95 -5.21
CA ALA A 126 -10.45 -1.80 -6.65
C ALA A 126 -8.99 -2.09 -7.04
N ILE A 127 -8.01 -1.78 -6.19
CA ILE A 127 -6.60 -2.15 -6.38
C ILE A 127 -6.41 -3.66 -6.27
N LEU A 128 -6.97 -4.32 -5.25
CA LEU A 128 -6.88 -5.77 -5.08
C LEU A 128 -7.51 -6.51 -6.27
N LEU A 129 -8.67 -6.04 -6.76
CA LEU A 129 -9.29 -6.61 -7.95
C LEU A 129 -8.46 -6.37 -9.23
N ALA A 130 -7.79 -5.23 -9.35
CA ALA A 130 -6.88 -4.95 -10.46
C ALA A 130 -5.65 -5.85 -10.42
N ILE A 131 -5.08 -6.11 -9.24
CA ILE A 131 -3.97 -7.06 -9.02
C ILE A 131 -4.37 -8.47 -9.46
N GLN A 132 -5.55 -8.94 -9.05
CA GLN A 132 -6.08 -10.24 -9.46
C GLN A 132 -6.32 -10.32 -10.98
N ARG A 133 -6.98 -9.32 -11.57
CA ARG A 133 -7.27 -9.28 -13.02
C ARG A 133 -6.01 -9.17 -13.89
N ALA A 134 -4.96 -8.54 -13.38
CA ALA A 134 -3.64 -8.49 -13.99
C ALA A 134 -2.85 -9.82 -13.93
N GLY A 135 -3.38 -10.82 -13.20
CA GLY A 135 -2.73 -12.12 -13.02
C GLY A 135 -1.41 -12.06 -12.26
N LEU A 136 -1.26 -11.09 -11.36
CA LEU A 136 -0.01 -10.87 -10.62
C LEU A 136 0.17 -11.91 -9.51
N ARG A 137 1.41 -12.38 -9.35
CA ARG A 137 1.79 -13.24 -8.21
C ARG A 137 1.98 -12.36 -6.99
N VAL A 138 1.13 -12.54 -5.99
CA VAL A 138 1.17 -11.82 -4.72
C VAL A 138 1.91 -12.67 -3.68
N ALA A 139 2.84 -12.05 -2.96
CA ALA A 139 3.42 -12.63 -1.75
C ALA A 139 3.05 -11.80 -0.51
N ASP A 140 3.05 -12.46 0.64
CA ASP A 140 2.74 -11.83 1.92
C ASP A 140 3.97 -11.10 2.46
N LEU A 141 3.77 -9.86 2.93
CA LEU A 141 4.77 -9.17 3.76
C LEU A 141 4.97 -9.98 5.06
N PRO A 142 6.22 -10.31 5.45
CA PRO A 142 6.47 -11.16 6.61
C PRO A 142 5.74 -10.71 7.88
N SER A 143 5.14 -11.68 8.57
CA SER A 143 4.29 -11.41 9.72
C SER A 143 5.02 -10.62 10.81
N GLY A 144 4.38 -9.59 11.34
CA GLY A 144 4.96 -8.71 12.38
C GLY A 144 5.70 -7.48 11.86
N LEU A 145 6.03 -7.40 10.56
CA LEU A 145 6.59 -6.17 9.99
C LEU A 145 5.56 -5.04 9.97
N HIS A 146 4.32 -5.30 9.56
CA HIS A 146 3.24 -4.31 9.61
C HIS A 146 2.31 -4.51 10.82
N LYS A 147 1.92 -3.39 11.46
CA LYS A 147 0.79 -3.32 12.39
C LYS A 147 0.02 -2.01 12.27
N PHE A 148 -1.28 -2.06 12.55
CA PHE A 148 -2.07 -0.87 12.85
C PHE A 148 -1.72 -0.28 14.23
N ALA A 149 -1.59 1.05 14.31
CA ALA A 149 -1.15 1.78 15.49
C ALA A 149 -2.09 1.71 16.71
N ARG A 150 -3.28 1.10 16.59
CA ARG A 150 -4.30 1.02 17.65
C ARG A 150 -3.89 0.19 18.87
N ARG A 151 -2.88 -0.69 18.75
CA ARG A 151 -2.50 -1.66 19.82
C ARG A 151 -0.99 -1.90 20.01
N HIS A 152 -0.12 -1.40 19.13
CA HIS A 152 1.31 -1.75 19.13
C HIS A 152 2.19 -0.52 18.91
N HIS A 153 3.32 -0.46 19.61
CA HIS A 153 4.30 0.64 19.51
C HIS A 153 5.61 0.24 18.81
N ARG A 154 5.71 -1.03 18.38
CA ARG A 154 6.93 -1.64 17.82
C ARG A 154 6.56 -2.56 16.67
N ALA A 155 6.49 -2.00 15.47
CA ALA A 155 6.38 -2.70 14.20
C ALA A 155 7.26 -1.95 13.19
N ALA A 156 7.84 -2.67 12.22
CA ALA A 156 8.70 -2.07 11.20
C ALA A 156 7.94 -1.01 10.38
N PHE A 157 6.66 -1.27 10.08
CA PHE A 157 5.72 -0.39 9.40
C PHE A 157 4.47 -0.21 10.28
N LEU A 158 4.33 0.97 10.89
CA LEU A 158 3.25 1.30 11.81
C LEU A 158 2.22 2.19 11.12
N HIS A 159 1.03 1.65 10.84
CA HIS A 159 -0.01 2.28 10.03
C HIS A 159 -1.11 2.94 10.89
N PHE A 160 -1.35 4.24 10.68
CA PHE A 160 -2.22 5.09 11.52
C PHE A 160 -3.64 5.29 10.93
N GLU A 161 -4.30 4.21 10.55
CA GLU A 161 -5.59 4.22 9.86
C GLU A 161 -6.77 4.75 10.70
N GLY A 162 -7.78 5.34 10.03
CA GLY A 162 -9.12 5.63 10.57
C GLY A 162 -9.17 6.80 11.55
N ASP A 163 -9.81 6.61 12.71
CA ASP A 163 -9.91 7.66 13.75
C ASP A 163 -8.54 8.12 14.27
N THR A 164 -7.53 7.26 14.19
CA THR A 164 -6.13 7.60 14.46
C THR A 164 -5.62 8.68 13.49
N LYS A 165 -5.96 8.55 12.20
CA LYS A 165 -5.72 9.50 11.11
C LYS A 165 -6.46 10.82 11.34
N ALA A 166 -7.70 10.75 11.82
CA ALA A 166 -8.50 11.93 12.16
C ALA A 166 -7.85 12.77 13.29
N ARG A 167 -7.28 12.12 14.32
CA ARG A 167 -6.51 12.78 15.40
C ARG A 167 -5.13 13.32 14.95
N LEU A 168 -4.67 12.97 13.75
CA LEU A 168 -3.48 13.51 13.11
C LEU A 168 -3.78 14.65 12.11
N ARG A 169 -5.06 14.94 11.79
CA ARG A 169 -5.43 16.10 10.97
C ARG A 169 -4.92 17.39 11.62
N GLY A 170 -4.28 18.24 10.82
CA GLY A 170 -3.58 19.46 11.29
C GLY A 170 -2.12 19.25 11.69
N LYS A 171 -1.65 18.01 11.87
CA LYS A 171 -0.23 17.65 12.04
C LYS A 171 0.29 16.87 10.83
N LYS A 172 -0.11 17.30 9.61
CA LYS A 172 0.14 16.60 8.34
C LYS A 172 1.62 16.16 8.22
N PRO A 173 1.93 14.85 8.29
CA PRO A 173 3.22 14.33 7.86
C PRO A 173 3.29 14.31 6.34
N VAL A 174 4.50 14.49 5.82
CA VAL A 174 4.79 14.41 4.39
C VAL A 174 4.65 12.96 3.91
N MET A 175 4.00 12.73 2.76
CA MET A 175 3.94 11.41 2.13
C MET A 175 5.34 11.03 1.63
N THR A 176 5.93 9.96 2.17
CA THR A 176 7.30 9.57 1.85
C THR A 176 7.41 8.32 1.00
N CYS A 177 7.91 8.50 -0.22
CA CYS A 177 9.30 8.10 -0.42
C CYS A 177 10.22 9.32 -0.12
N GLY A 178 10.82 10.02 -1.08
CA GLY A 178 11.59 11.25 -0.84
C GLY A 178 12.23 11.99 -2.01
N TRP A 179 13.53 11.78 -2.27
CA TRP A 179 14.35 12.78 -2.95
C TRP A 179 15.60 12.32 -3.72
N THR A 180 16.01 13.20 -4.64
CA THR A 180 17.20 13.15 -5.51
C THR A 180 18.19 14.25 -5.17
N GLU A 181 19.48 13.93 -5.20
CA GLU A 181 20.55 14.72 -5.83
C GLU A 181 21.39 13.78 -6.70
#